data_AF-A0A523JN70-F1
#
_entry.id   AF-A0A523JN70-F1
#
_cell.length_a   1.000
_cell.length_b   1.000
_cell.length_c   1.000
_cell.angle_alpha   90.00
_cell.angle_beta   90.00
_cell.angle_gamma   90.00
#
_symmetry.space_group_name_H-M   'P 1'
#
loop_
_entity.id
_entity.type
_entity.pdbx_description
1 polymer ?
#
loop_
_entity_poly.entity_id
_entity_poly.type
_entity_poly.pdbx_seq_one_letter_code
_entity_poly.pdbx_strand_id
1 'polypeptide(L)'
;MHEATIPYMCSPASRHGRRETVFTFSASKIENVSAPARHKALPDWIVTGKESVPLGQAFETQATTAHIYGYVMSLIDGKRSIQDMAKIMEEQKLMTRREAEPAIRTFLTRMYDDSQRQTGY
;
A
#
# COMPACT_ATOMS: atom_id res chain seq x y z
N MET A 1 -6.22 -25.78 -27.73
CA MET A 1 -6.98 -25.29 -26.57
C MET A 1 -8.22 -26.13 -26.48
N HIS A 2 -8.42 -26.83 -25.38
CA HIS A 2 -9.47 -27.82 -25.19
C HIS A 2 -10.00 -27.69 -23.76
N GLU A 3 -11.31 -27.65 -23.63
CA GLU A 3 -11.99 -27.58 -22.36
C GLU A 3 -12.82 -28.84 -22.19
N ALA A 4 -12.66 -29.50 -21.05
CA ALA A 4 -13.36 -30.74 -20.75
C ALA A 4 -13.84 -30.73 -19.30
N THR A 5 -15.10 -31.11 -19.09
CA THR A 5 -15.60 -31.38 -17.74
C THR A 5 -15.32 -32.83 -17.39
N ILE A 6 -14.43 -33.07 -16.43
CA ILE A 6 -14.08 -34.42 -15.97
C ILE A 6 -14.73 -34.71 -14.62
N PRO A 7 -15.23 -35.94 -14.41
CA PRO A 7 -15.68 -36.38 -13.10
C PRO A 7 -14.45 -36.61 -12.20
N TYR A 8 -14.44 -35.97 -11.03
CA TYR A 8 -13.38 -36.09 -10.04
C TYR A 8 -13.97 -36.62 -8.73
N MET A 9 -13.25 -37.55 -8.09
CA MET A 9 -13.71 -38.28 -6.89
C MET A 9 -15.10 -38.95 -7.04
N CYS A 10 -15.38 -39.57 -8.18
CA CYS A 10 -16.59 -40.39 -8.36
C CYS A 10 -16.37 -41.82 -7.84
N SER A 11 -16.61 -42.04 -6.55
CA SER A 11 -16.78 -43.41 -6.02
C SER A 11 -18.20 -43.90 -6.31
N PRO A 12 -18.41 -45.11 -6.86
CA PRO A 12 -19.75 -45.67 -7.09
C PRO A 12 -20.60 -45.79 -5.82
N ALA A 13 -19.96 -45.81 -4.65
CA ALA A 13 -20.62 -45.92 -3.34
C ALA A 13 -20.92 -44.57 -2.68
N SER A 14 -20.52 -43.43 -3.27
CA SER A 14 -20.67 -42.09 -2.68
C SER A 14 -21.46 -41.14 -3.58
N ARG A 15 -22.42 -40.40 -3.00
CA ARG A 15 -23.19 -39.36 -3.70
C ARG A 15 -22.47 -38.01 -3.83
N HIS A 16 -21.25 -37.87 -3.31
CA HIS A 16 -20.50 -36.60 -3.26
C HIS A 16 -19.55 -36.38 -4.46
N GLY A 17 -19.90 -36.87 -5.66
CA GLY A 17 -19.06 -36.68 -6.84
C GLY A 17 -18.89 -35.21 -7.22
N ARG A 18 -17.66 -34.77 -7.51
CA ARG A 18 -17.35 -33.41 -7.94
C ARG A 18 -17.12 -33.40 -9.45
N ARG A 19 -17.64 -32.39 -10.15
CA ARG A 19 -17.33 -32.15 -11.56
C ARG A 19 -16.39 -30.96 -11.65
N GLU A 20 -15.28 -31.14 -12.35
CA GLU A 20 -14.30 -30.08 -12.56
C GLU A 20 -14.22 -29.75 -14.04
N THR A 21 -14.22 -28.46 -14.34
CA THR A 21 -13.92 -27.97 -15.68
C THR A 21 -12.42 -27.78 -15.79
N VAL A 22 -11.80 -28.57 -16.65
CA VAL A 22 -10.36 -28.50 -16.92
C VAL A 22 -10.14 -27.84 -18.25
N PHE A 23 -9.24 -26.86 -18.24
CA PHE A 23 -8.81 -26.15 -19.42
C PHE A 23 -7.38 -26.57 -19.78
N THR A 24 -7.20 -27.13 -20.97
CA THR A 24 -5.91 -27.56 -21.49
C THR A 24 -5.50 -26.72 -22.69
N PHE A 25 -4.30 -26.18 -22.64
CA PHE A 25 -3.70 -25.52 -23.80
C PHE A 25 -2.28 -26.04 -24.02
N SER A 26 -1.85 -25.97 -25.27
CA SER A 26 -0.49 -26.22 -25.70
C SER A 26 0.03 -24.93 -26.30
N ALA A 27 1.24 -24.55 -25.94
CA ALA A 27 1.94 -23.44 -26.55
C ALA A 27 3.23 -23.96 -27.17
N SER A 28 3.54 -23.48 -28.38
CA SER A 28 4.83 -23.68 -29.01
C SER A 28 5.63 -22.41 -28.87
N LYS A 29 6.91 -22.55 -28.46
CA LYS A 29 7.81 -21.41 -28.39
C LYS A 29 8.07 -20.88 -29.80
N ILE A 30 7.64 -19.65 -30.07
CA ILE A 30 7.78 -19.01 -31.38
C ILE A 30 9.10 -18.25 -31.53
N GLU A 31 9.63 -17.67 -30.45
CA GLU A 31 10.88 -16.91 -30.48
C GLU A 31 11.51 -16.80 -29.09
N ASN A 32 12.77 -16.34 -29.04
CA ASN A 32 13.43 -15.93 -27.81
C ASN A 32 13.33 -14.41 -27.66
N VAL A 33 12.82 -13.96 -26.52
CA VAL A 33 12.86 -12.53 -26.12
C VAL A 33 14.02 -12.28 -25.17
N SER A 34 14.43 -11.02 -25.04
CA SER A 34 15.42 -10.64 -24.04
C SER A 34 14.99 -11.08 -22.65
N ALA A 35 15.94 -11.59 -21.85
CA ALA A 35 15.65 -11.98 -20.49
C ALA A 35 15.10 -10.77 -19.70
N PRO A 36 14.05 -10.95 -18.89
CA PRO A 36 13.57 -9.87 -18.03
C PRO A 36 14.70 -9.39 -17.13
N ALA A 37 14.66 -8.11 -16.75
CA ALA A 37 15.64 -7.55 -15.81
C ALA A 37 15.71 -8.42 -14.56
N ARG A 38 16.93 -8.71 -14.09
CA ARG A 38 17.15 -9.54 -12.89
C ARG A 38 16.33 -8.96 -11.74
N HIS A 39 15.52 -9.80 -11.11
CA HIS A 39 14.77 -9.42 -9.91
C HIS A 39 15.76 -8.83 -8.89
N LYS A 40 15.61 -7.54 -8.58
CA LYS A 40 16.39 -6.91 -7.53
C LYS A 40 15.80 -7.38 -6.21
N ALA A 41 16.52 -8.23 -5.51
CA ALA A 41 16.16 -8.60 -4.14
C ALA A 41 16.07 -7.33 -3.30
N LEU A 42 15.12 -7.31 -2.36
CA LEU A 42 15.11 -6.28 -1.34
C LEU A 42 16.39 -6.37 -0.51
N PRO A 43 16.89 -5.25 0.03
CA PRO A 43 18.05 -5.26 0.92
C PRO A 43 17.89 -6.24 2.08
N ASP A 44 19.00 -6.83 2.53
CA ASP A 44 18.98 -7.87 3.58
C ASP A 44 18.36 -7.38 4.90
N TRP A 45 18.58 -6.11 5.27
CA TRP A 45 17.95 -5.51 6.46
C TRP A 45 16.42 -5.51 6.41
N ILE A 46 15.81 -5.56 5.21
CA ILE A 46 14.36 -5.74 5.04
C ILE A 46 14.00 -7.23 5.06
N VAL A 47 14.80 -8.08 4.41
CA VAL A 47 14.49 -9.50 4.21
C VAL A 47 14.67 -10.31 5.48
N THR A 48 15.79 -10.12 6.18
CA THR A 48 16.12 -10.89 7.39
C THR A 48 15.65 -10.18 8.66
N GLY A 49 15.60 -8.85 8.64
CA GLY A 49 15.24 -8.01 9.79
C GLY A 49 16.24 -8.03 10.94
N LYS A 50 17.45 -8.58 10.74
CA LYS A 50 18.48 -8.70 11.79
C LYS A 50 19.52 -7.60 11.73
N GLU A 51 19.70 -6.99 10.56
CA GLU A 51 20.62 -5.88 10.37
C GLU A 51 19.98 -4.54 10.77
N SER A 52 20.81 -3.59 11.17
CA SER A 52 20.36 -2.23 11.48
C SER A 52 19.73 -1.55 10.26
N VAL A 53 18.64 -0.82 10.48
CA VAL A 53 18.00 0.00 9.45
C VAL A 53 18.92 1.18 9.09
N PRO A 54 19.25 1.40 7.80
CA PRO A 54 20.16 2.45 7.41
C PRO A 54 19.53 3.85 7.53
N LEU A 55 20.27 4.80 8.10
CA LEU A 55 19.98 6.23 8.04
C LEU A 55 20.29 6.75 6.64
N GLY A 56 19.33 6.62 5.73
CA GLY A 56 19.42 7.20 4.39
C GLY A 56 18.74 8.58 4.33
N GLN A 57 19.26 9.49 3.50
CA GLN A 57 18.69 10.84 3.31
C GLN A 57 17.20 10.83 2.93
N ALA A 58 16.77 9.82 2.15
CA ALA A 58 15.36 9.63 1.82
C ALA A 58 14.51 9.29 3.06
N PHE A 59 15.04 8.50 4.00
CA PHE A 59 14.37 8.15 5.24
C PHE A 59 14.30 9.34 6.20
N GLU A 60 15.34 10.17 6.28
CA GLU A 60 15.33 11.40 7.11
C GLU A 60 14.27 12.40 6.64
N THR A 61 14.17 12.60 5.33
CA THR A 61 13.16 13.46 4.72
C THR A 61 11.76 12.92 5.03
N GLN A 62 11.54 11.62 4.82
CA GLN A 62 10.27 10.97 5.09
C GLN A 62 9.91 11.00 6.59
N ALA A 63 10.89 10.82 7.48
CA ALA A 63 10.69 10.86 8.93
C ALA A 63 10.27 12.27 9.39
N THR A 64 10.89 13.31 8.83
CA THR A 64 10.51 14.71 9.10
C THR A 64 9.06 14.96 8.67
N THR A 65 8.70 14.52 7.47
CA THR A 65 7.32 14.61 6.97
C THR A 65 6.34 13.85 7.86
N ALA A 66 6.67 12.62 8.26
CA ALA A 66 5.84 11.80 9.14
C ALA A 66 5.65 12.46 10.51
N HIS A 67 6.70 13.08 11.06
CA HIS A 67 6.61 13.81 12.31
C HIS A 67 5.66 15.01 12.22
N ILE A 68 5.73 15.79 11.14
CA ILE A 68 4.80 16.91 10.89
C ILE A 68 3.35 16.40 10.80
N TYR A 69 3.11 15.33 10.06
CA TYR A 69 1.77 14.75 9.93
C TYR A 69 1.24 14.16 11.24
N GLY A 70 2.09 13.48 12.01
CA GLY A 70 1.74 13.01 13.35
C GLY A 70 1.39 14.18 14.28
N TYR A 71 2.10 15.30 14.16
CA TYR A 71 1.77 16.51 14.91
C TYR A 71 0.41 17.09 14.49
N VAL A 72 0.15 17.22 13.18
CA VAL A 72 -1.16 17.66 12.68
C VAL A 72 -2.28 16.75 13.19
N MET A 73 -2.09 15.43 13.21
CA MET A 73 -3.04 14.47 13.78
C MET A 73 -3.32 14.74 15.27
N SER A 74 -2.28 15.03 16.06
CA SER A 74 -2.44 15.33 17.48
C SER A 74 -3.21 16.62 17.77
N LEU A 75 -3.30 17.53 16.78
CA LEU A 75 -4.07 18.75 16.89
C LEU A 75 -5.57 18.55 16.62
N ILE A 76 -5.98 17.39 16.11
CA ILE A 76 -7.38 17.09 15.79
C ILE A 76 -8.16 16.82 17.08
N ASP A 77 -8.99 17.78 17.48
CA ASP A 77 -9.83 17.72 18.68
C ASP A 77 -11.34 17.95 18.38
N GLY A 78 -11.69 18.07 17.11
CA GLY A 78 -13.05 18.35 16.64
C GLY A 78 -13.51 19.80 16.82
N LYS A 79 -12.64 20.70 17.30
CA LYS A 79 -12.98 22.10 17.60
C LYS A 79 -12.15 23.10 16.79
N ARG A 80 -10.88 22.77 16.52
CA ARG A 80 -9.95 23.65 15.78
C ARG A 80 -10.23 23.65 14.29
N SER A 81 -10.12 24.83 13.68
CA SER A 81 -10.12 24.98 12.23
C SER A 81 -8.72 24.74 11.64
N ILE A 82 -8.64 24.57 10.31
CA ILE A 82 -7.36 24.50 9.58
C ILE A 82 -6.50 25.75 9.83
N GLN A 83 -7.13 26.92 9.96
CA GLN A 83 -6.42 28.18 10.23
C GLN A 83 -5.84 28.22 11.64
N ASP A 84 -6.56 27.68 12.62
CA ASP A 84 -6.05 27.58 14.01
C ASP A 84 -4.85 26.62 14.06
N MET A 85 -4.94 25.48 13.38
CA MET A 85 -3.84 24.52 13.28
C MET A 85 -2.63 25.13 12.57
N ALA A 86 -2.84 25.90 11.49
CA ALA A 86 -1.76 26.58 10.76
C ALA A 86 -1.03 27.60 11.63
N LYS A 87 -1.76 28.34 12.48
CA LYS A 87 -1.16 29.25 13.46
C LYS A 87 -0.28 28.51 14.46
N ILE A 88 -0.74 27.37 14.98
CA ILE A 88 0.04 26.54 15.92
C ILE A 88 1.32 26.00 15.24
N MET A 89 1.23 25.57 13.97
CA MET A 89 2.40 25.10 13.23
C MET A 89 3.46 26.19 13.00
N GLU A 90 3.03 27.43 12.79
CA GLU A 90 3.91 28.59 12.69
C GLU A 90 4.54 28.95 14.04
N GLU A 91 3.78 28.91 15.13
CA GLU A 91 4.28 29.12 16.50
C GLU A 91 5.36 28.08 16.88
N GLN A 92 5.23 26.84 16.42
CA GLN A 92 6.23 25.78 16.59
C GLN A 92 7.41 25.88 15.61
N LYS A 93 7.46 26.91 14.76
CA LYS A 93 8.50 27.13 13.74
C LYS A 93 8.69 25.95 12.79
N LEU A 94 7.64 25.17 12.54
CA LEU A 94 7.68 24.04 11.61
C LEU A 94 7.62 24.49 10.16
N MET A 95 6.78 25.49 9.88
CA MET A 95 6.61 26.12 8.56
C MET A 95 5.83 27.43 8.71
N THR A 96 5.84 28.27 7.67
CA THR A 96 5.06 29.52 7.70
C THR A 96 3.56 29.22 7.61
N ARG A 97 2.71 30.12 8.13
CA ARG A 97 1.25 29.94 8.03
C ARG A 97 0.76 29.77 6.59
N ARG A 98 1.38 30.50 5.65
CA ARG A 98 1.06 30.44 4.21
C ARG A 98 1.34 29.06 3.61
N GLU A 99 2.32 28.34 4.14
CA GLU A 99 2.65 26.97 3.73
C GLU A 99 1.85 25.92 4.50
N ALA A 100 1.57 26.19 5.79
CA ALA A 100 0.83 25.29 6.66
C ALA A 100 -0.61 25.05 6.19
N GLU A 101 -1.35 26.10 5.84
CA GLU A 101 -2.76 25.96 5.43
C GLU A 101 -2.97 24.98 4.25
N PRO A 102 -2.26 25.09 3.11
CA PRO A 102 -2.40 24.14 2.01
C PRO A 102 -1.86 22.74 2.36
N ALA A 103 -0.81 22.63 3.18
CA ALA A 103 -0.26 21.36 3.61
C ALA A 103 -1.25 20.57 4.50
N ILE A 104 -1.82 21.24 5.51
CA ILE A 104 -2.84 20.67 6.41
C ILE A 104 -4.06 20.26 5.60
N ARG A 105 -4.53 21.13 4.69
CA ARG A 105 -5.69 20.82 3.82
C ARG A 105 -5.46 19.55 3.00
N THR A 106 -4.32 19.47 2.33
CA THR A 106 -3.96 18.31 1.49
C THR A 106 -3.91 17.03 2.32
N PHE A 107 -3.32 17.12 3.51
CA PHE A 107 -3.23 15.98 4.43
C PHE A 107 -4.59 15.51 4.92
N LEU A 108 -5.45 16.43 5.39
CA LEU A 108 -6.80 16.11 5.87
C LEU A 108 -7.69 15.56 4.75
N THR A 109 -7.56 16.06 3.52
CA THR A 109 -8.27 15.51 2.36
C THR A 109 -7.91 14.04 2.13
N ARG A 110 -6.62 13.70 2.11
CA ARG A 110 -6.18 12.30 1.95
C ARG A 110 -6.69 11.41 3.08
N MET A 111 -6.60 11.88 4.32
CA MET A 111 -7.07 11.15 5.49
C MET A 111 -8.58 10.90 5.43
N TYR A 112 -9.35 11.88 4.97
CA TYR A 112 -10.78 11.73 4.76
C TYR A 112 -11.07 10.69 3.67
N ASP A 113 -10.40 10.78 2.52
CA ASP A 113 -10.57 9.83 1.41
C ASP A 113 -10.25 8.38 1.85
N ASP A 114 -9.19 8.18 2.62
CA ASP A 114 -8.79 6.88 3.14
C ASP A 114 -9.82 6.30 4.12
N SER A 115 -10.44 7.15 4.96
CA SER A 115 -11.52 6.72 5.87
C SER A 115 -12.77 6.23 5.14
N GLN A 116 -13.09 6.84 3.98
CA GLN A 116 -14.22 6.42 3.16
C GLN A 116 -13.94 5.08 2.46
N ARG A 117 -12.69 4.83 2.07
CA ARG A 117 -12.28 3.56 1.44
C ARG A 117 -12.29 2.38 2.40
N GLN A 118 -11.87 2.59 3.65
CA GLN A 118 -11.86 1.52 4.66
C GLN A 118 -13.26 1.05 5.09
N THR A 119 -14.26 1.91 4.95
CA THR A 119 -15.66 1.59 5.28
C THR A 119 -16.31 0.66 4.22
N GLY A 120 -15.65 0.42 3.09
CA GLY A 120 -16.15 -0.39 1.97
C GLY A 120 -15.73 -1.87 1.94
N TYR A 121 -15.20 -2.42 3.05
CA TYR A 121 -14.84 -3.83 3.18
C TYR A 121 -15.73 -4.57 4.18
#